data_AF-A0A967F527-F1
#
_entry.id   AF-A0A967F527-F1
#
_cell.length_a   1.000
_cell.length_b   1.000
_cell.length_c   1.000
_cell.angle_alpha   90.00
_cell.angle_beta   90.00
_cell.angle_gamma   90.00
#
_symmetry.space_group_name_H-M   'P 1'
#
loop_
_entity.id
_entity.type
_entity.pdbx_description
1 polymer ?
#
loop_
_entity_poly.entity_id
_entity_poly.type
_entity_poly.pdbx_seq_one_letter_code
_entity_poly.pdbx_strand_id
1 'polypeptide(L)' 'MAAPGVRRLHPYQPGKPIDELEREYGVSDIIKLASNENPLGSSPLAIRAMEGELADL' A
#
# COMPACT_ATOMS: atom_id res chain seq x y z
N MET A 1 23.99 -18.68 4.47
CA MET A 1 23.57 -18.89 3.06
C MET A 1 22.07 -19.10 3.02
N ALA A 2 21.36 -18.61 1.98
CA ALA A 2 19.91 -18.78 1.85
C ALA A 2 19.49 -20.25 1.68
N ALA A 3 18.31 -20.60 2.20
CA ALA A 3 17.72 -21.95 2.11
C ALA A 3 17.53 -22.39 0.65
N PRO A 4 17.61 -23.71 0.32
CA PRO A 4 17.56 -24.19 -1.06
C PRO A 4 16.34 -23.72 -1.87
N GLY A 5 15.17 -23.58 -1.23
CA GLY A 5 13.94 -23.09 -1.89
C GLY A 5 13.98 -21.61 -2.27
N VAL A 6 14.76 -20.80 -1.56
CA VAL A 6 14.86 -19.35 -1.79
C VAL A 6 15.75 -19.03 -3.00
N ARG A 7 16.72 -19.90 -3.30
CA ARG A 7 17.74 -19.65 -4.34
C ARG A 7 17.18 -19.55 -5.76
N ARG A 8 15.96 -20.06 -6.00
CA ARG A 8 15.28 -20.02 -7.31
C ARG A 8 14.22 -18.92 -7.41
N LEU A 9 14.00 -18.16 -6.34
CA LEU A 9 13.03 -17.07 -6.39
C LEU A 9 13.60 -15.92 -7.21
N HIS A 10 12.79 -15.39 -8.11
CA HIS A 10 13.07 -14.09 -8.70
C HIS A 10 12.89 -13.02 -7.61
N PRO A 11 13.80 -12.03 -7.53
CA PRO A 11 13.60 -10.90 -6.64
C PRO A 11 12.23 -10.25 -6.87
N TYR A 12 11.54 -9.94 -5.79
CA TYR A 12 10.27 -9.23 -5.85
C TYR A 12 10.50 -7.84 -6.46
N GLN A 13 9.73 -7.52 -7.50
CA GLN A 13 9.68 -6.18 -8.05
C GLN A 13 8.45 -5.48 -7.47
N PRO A 14 8.63 -4.49 -6.59
CA PRO A 14 7.49 -3.71 -6.10
C PRO A 14 6.83 -2.96 -7.24
N GLY A 15 5.53 -2.66 -7.10
CA GLY A 15 4.85 -1.75 -8.00
C GLY A 15 5.49 -0.36 -7.97
N LYS A 16 5.37 0.37 -9.09
CA LYS A 16 5.89 1.74 -9.21
C LYS A 16 5.20 2.67 -8.18
N PRO A 17 5.96 3.44 -7.38
CA PRO A 17 5.40 4.46 -6.49
C PRO A 17 4.60 5.52 -7.25
N ILE A 18 3.57 6.06 -6.60
CA ILE A 18 2.72 7.12 -7.19
C ILE A 18 3.56 8.36 -7.52
N ASP A 19 4.47 8.76 -6.63
CA ASP A 19 5.29 9.96 -6.82
C ASP A 19 6.32 9.82 -7.95
N GLU A 20 6.79 8.60 -8.21
CA GLU A 20 7.63 8.30 -9.37
C GLU A 20 6.81 8.42 -10.67
N LEU A 21 5.59 7.88 -10.68
CA LEU A 21 4.66 7.97 -11.80
C LEU A 21 4.30 9.44 -12.12
N GLU A 22 3.98 10.24 -11.10
CA GLU A 22 3.65 11.67 -11.26
C GLU A 22 4.80 12.43 -11.93
N ARG A 23 6.04 12.18 -11.51
CA ARG A 23 7.24 12.81 -12.11
C ARG A 23 7.48 12.38 -13.55
N GLU A 24 7.28 11.09 -13.85
CA GLU A 24 7.51 10.54 -15.20
C GLU A 24 6.51 11.08 -16.22
N TYR A 25 5.23 11.19 -15.84
CA TYR A 25 4.16 11.58 -16.76
C TYR A 25 3.75 13.05 -16.64
N GLY A 26 4.28 13.80 -15.67
CA GLY A 26 3.94 15.21 -15.45
C GLY A 26 2.48 15.41 -15.05
N VAL A 27 1.89 14.44 -14.34
CA VAL A 27 0.50 14.43 -13.90
C VAL A 27 0.39 14.69 -12.40
N SER A 28 -0.76 15.21 -11.98
CA SER A 28 -1.15 15.35 -10.58
C SER A 28 -2.54 14.75 -10.36
N ASP A 29 -2.96 14.65 -9.10
CA ASP A 29 -4.32 14.24 -8.70
C ASP A 29 -4.67 12.81 -9.14
N ILE A 30 -3.75 11.88 -8.89
CA ILE A 30 -3.90 10.47 -9.29
C ILE A 30 -5.13 9.83 -8.62
N ILE A 31 -5.99 9.23 -9.45
CA ILE A 31 -7.10 8.40 -8.99
C ILE A 31 -6.67 6.93 -8.98
N LYS A 32 -6.62 6.32 -7.78
CA LYS A 32 -6.20 4.92 -7.60
C LYS A 32 -7.36 3.96 -7.82
N LEU A 33 -7.22 3.06 -8.80
CA LEU A 33 -8.23 2.04 -9.15
C LEU A 33 -7.70 0.59 -9.14
N ALA A 34 -6.44 0.37 -8.76
CA ALA A 34 -5.71 -0.88 -9.03
C ALA A 34 -5.71 -1.91 -7.89
N SER A 35 -6.37 -1.65 -6.75
CA SER A 35 -6.21 -2.47 -5.53
C SER A 35 -7.51 -2.97 -4.91
N ASN A 36 -8.65 -2.80 -5.60
CA ASN A 36 -9.98 -3.16 -5.07
C ASN A 36 -10.28 -2.54 -3.69
N GLU A 37 -9.74 -1.35 -3.44
CA GLU A 37 -9.96 -0.63 -2.18
C GLU A 37 -11.40 -0.13 -2.09
N ASN A 38 -11.92 0.02 -0.87
CA ASN A 38 -13.23 0.62 -0.66
C ASN A 38 -13.14 2.14 -0.88
N PRO A 39 -13.83 2.71 -1.89
CA PRO A 39 -13.79 4.15 -2.15
C PRO A 39 -14.42 4.99 -1.03
N LEU A 40 -15.23 4.38 -0.15
CA LEU A 40 -15.80 5.06 1.02
C LEU A 40 -14.83 5.14 2.20
N GLY A 41 -13.64 4.52 2.09
CA GLY A 41 -12.67 4.44 3.17
C GLY A 41 -13.03 3.42 4.26
N SER A 42 -12.35 3.54 5.40
CA SER A 42 -12.55 2.66 6.56
C SER A 42 -13.88 2.95 7.26
N SER A 43 -14.49 1.92 7.85
CA SER A 43 -15.70 2.09 8.67
C SER A 43 -15.44 3.06 9.84
N PRO A 44 -16.36 4.00 10.14
CA PRO A 44 -16.25 4.88 11.31
C PRO A 44 -16.12 4.13 12.64
N LEU A 45 -16.69 2.91 12.75
CA LEU A 45 -16.54 2.07 13.93
C LEU A 45 -15.12 1.51 14.05
N ALA A 46 -14.52 1.12 12.93
CA ALA A 46 -13.15 0.63 12.90
C ALA A 46 -12.14 1.73 13.24
N ILE A 47 -12.36 2.95 12.72
CA ILE A 47 -11.52 4.12 13.04
C ILE A 47 -11.54 4.38 14.54
N ARG A 48 -12.73 4.49 15.16
CA ARG A 48 -12.85 4.71 16.61
C ARG A 48 -12.19 3.63 17.45
N ALA A 49 -12.29 2.37 17.03
CA ALA A 49 -11.62 1.27 17.72
C ALA A 49 -10.09 1.39 17.64
N MET A 50 -9.54 1.66 16.44
CA MET A 50 -8.10 1.85 16.26
C MET A 50 -7.55 3.04 17.05
N GLU A 51 -8.29 4.16 17.07
CA GLU A 51 -7.93 5.35 17.84
C GLU A 51 -7.92 5.07 19.36
N GLY A 52 -8.88 4.28 19.85
CA GLY A 52 -8.93 3.87 21.25
C GLY A 52 -7.69 3.06 21.65
N GLU A 53 -7.35 2.03 20.88
CA GLU A 53 -6.17 1.20 21.16
C GLU A 53 -4.85 1.99 21.03
N LEU A 54 -4.78 2.95 20.10
CA LEU A 54 -3.59 3.79 19.94
C LEU A 54 -3.40 4.75 21.13
N ALA A 55 -4.47 5.19 21.76
CA ALA A 55 -4.41 6.07 22.94
C ALA A 55 -3.91 5.35 24.20
N ASP A 56 -4.02 4.02 24.24
CA ASP A 56 -3.60 3.17 25.36
C ASP A 56 -2.13 2.69 25.24
N LEU A 57 -1.44 3.05 24.15
CA LEU A 57 0.00 2.79 23.90
C LEU A 57 0.90 3.91 24.44
#